data_AF-A0A661KRJ4-F1
#
_entry.id   AF-A0A661KRJ4-F1
#
_cell.length_a   1.000
_cell.length_b   1.000
_cell.length_c   1.000
_cell.angle_alpha   90.00
_cell.angle_beta   90.00
_cell.angle_gamma   90.00
#
_symmetry.space_group_name_H-M   'P 1'
#
loop_
_entity.id
_entity.type
_entity.pdbx_description
1 polymer ?
#
loop_
_entity_poly.entity_id
_entity_poly.type
_entity_poly.pdbx_seq_one_letter_code
_entity_poly.pdbx_strand_id
1 'polypeptide(L)'
;AALVVDNLLPRHIKALFSPQHGYGGEDQDNMIETPHSYDSILQVPVFSLYSKTREPTQEMLDLIDVFIIDLQDVGTRVYTFSSTMLNCLRACARSGKRVIILDRPNPLGGEIVEGNLLRPELYSFVGPFSIPIRHGLTIGEMALLFNDKLNLGCELEVIPMEGWKRHMLWKDTGLRWIMPSPNMPHPDTAIVYPGQVLWEGTNVSEGRGTCRPFELFGSPYFNTKEILRVLDKEALAGCHLQEFSF
;
A
#
# COMPACT_ATOMS: atom_id res chain seq x y z
N ALA A 1 13.37 8.92 0.52
CA ALA A 1 14.36 7.98 1.08
C ALA A 1 15.70 8.01 0.36
N ALA A 2 15.72 7.72 -0.95
CA ALA A 2 16.96 7.48 -1.69
C ALA A 2 17.98 8.61 -1.59
N LEU A 3 17.57 9.87 -1.77
CA LEU A 3 18.50 11.00 -1.61
C LEU A 3 19.06 11.14 -0.18
N VAL A 4 18.29 10.77 0.85
CA VAL A 4 18.79 10.78 2.24
C VAL A 4 19.84 9.68 2.42
N VAL A 5 19.56 8.48 1.92
CA VAL A 5 20.51 7.37 1.97
C VAL A 5 21.77 7.69 1.17
N ASP A 6 21.67 8.28 -0.02
CA ASP A 6 22.84 8.67 -0.82
C ASP A 6 23.63 9.80 -0.15
N ASN A 7 22.97 10.77 0.52
CA ASN A 7 23.69 11.80 1.29
C ASN A 7 24.49 11.20 2.46
N LEU A 8 23.97 10.16 3.11
CA LEU A 8 24.65 9.47 4.22
C LEU A 8 25.71 8.47 3.74
N LEU A 9 25.45 7.80 2.62
CA LEU A 9 26.28 6.77 2.01
C LEU A 9 26.49 7.04 0.51
N PRO A 10 27.28 8.07 0.14
CA PRO A 10 27.39 8.50 -1.25
C PRO A 10 27.80 7.38 -2.19
N ARG A 11 27.10 7.25 -3.32
CA ARG A 11 27.36 6.26 -4.40
C ARG A 11 27.16 4.79 -4.01
N HIS A 12 26.52 4.51 -2.87
CA HIS A 12 26.20 3.14 -2.44
C HIS A 12 24.81 2.68 -2.89
N ILE A 13 23.93 3.60 -3.30
CA ILE A 13 22.72 3.22 -4.04
C ILE A 13 23.15 2.75 -5.42
N LYS A 14 22.75 1.52 -5.80
CA LYS A 14 23.08 0.92 -7.10
C LYS A 14 21.88 0.70 -8.01
N ALA A 15 20.68 0.65 -7.45
CA ALA A 15 19.43 0.50 -8.17
C ALA A 15 18.27 1.02 -7.34
N LEU A 16 17.20 1.43 -8.02
CA LEU A 16 15.90 1.73 -7.43
C LEU A 16 14.86 0.72 -7.94
N PHE A 17 13.88 0.41 -7.10
CA PHE A 17 12.77 -0.47 -7.45
C PHE A 17 11.47 0.24 -7.13
N SER A 18 10.63 0.47 -8.15
CA SER A 18 9.35 1.17 -7.97
C SER A 18 8.19 0.17 -7.91
N PRO A 19 7.25 0.33 -6.95
CA PRO A 19 6.03 -0.47 -6.91
C PRO A 19 5.02 0.02 -7.98
N GLN A 20 3.75 -0.31 -7.79
CA GLN A 20 2.64 0.34 -8.49
C GLN A 20 2.72 1.88 -8.34
N HIS A 21 2.37 2.63 -9.39
CA HIS A 21 2.41 4.10 -9.49
C HIS A 21 3.78 4.76 -9.75
N GLY A 22 4.83 3.97 -10.01
CA GLY A 22 6.14 4.51 -10.35
C GLY A 22 6.92 5.04 -9.14
N TYR A 23 8.13 5.54 -9.37
CA TYR A 23 9.03 5.97 -8.30
C TYR A 23 8.60 7.28 -7.62
N GLY A 24 7.93 8.19 -8.33
CA GLY A 24 7.40 9.43 -7.78
C GLY A 24 5.88 9.43 -7.54
N GLY A 25 5.19 8.31 -7.75
CA GLY A 25 3.73 8.22 -7.58
C GLY A 25 2.93 8.91 -8.69
N GLU A 26 3.55 9.21 -9.83
CA GLU A 26 2.99 10.00 -10.93
C GLU A 26 1.92 9.27 -11.77
N ASP A 27 1.90 7.94 -11.76
CA ASP A 27 1.04 7.18 -12.67
C ASP A 27 -0.39 7.02 -12.13
N GLN A 28 -1.34 7.74 -12.75
CA GLN A 28 -2.74 7.82 -12.33
C GLN A 28 -3.56 6.55 -12.58
N ASP A 29 -3.18 5.75 -13.56
CA ASP A 29 -3.95 4.59 -13.98
C ASP A 29 -3.37 3.31 -13.38
N ASN A 30 -4.21 2.58 -12.63
CA ASN A 30 -3.87 1.27 -12.06
C ASN A 30 -3.50 0.22 -13.13
N MET A 31 -3.81 0.49 -14.40
CA MET A 31 -3.65 -0.43 -15.54
C MET A 31 -2.51 -0.07 -16.49
N ILE A 32 -1.79 1.04 -16.29
CA ILE A 32 -0.64 1.40 -17.13
C ILE A 32 0.63 0.81 -16.52
N GLU A 33 1.28 -0.09 -17.26
CA GLU A 33 2.58 -0.63 -16.89
C GLU A 33 3.70 0.41 -17.11
N THR A 34 4.43 0.76 -16.06
CA THR A 34 5.62 1.63 -16.16
C THR A 34 6.84 0.80 -16.57
N PRO A 35 7.59 1.16 -17.63
CA PRO A 35 8.81 0.46 -18.01
C PRO A 35 9.97 0.77 -17.04
N HIS A 36 11.07 0.03 -17.15
CA HIS A 36 12.33 0.40 -16.49
C HIS A 36 12.82 1.76 -16.99
N SER A 37 13.48 2.52 -16.12
CA SER A 37 14.02 3.85 -16.42
C SER A 37 15.38 4.07 -15.75
N TYR A 38 15.86 5.31 -15.74
CA TYR A 38 17.15 5.67 -15.17
C TYR A 38 17.01 6.97 -14.38
N ASP A 39 17.49 6.97 -13.13
CA ASP A 39 17.46 8.15 -12.27
C ASP A 39 18.66 9.05 -12.61
N SER A 40 18.38 10.26 -13.10
CA SER A 40 19.42 11.19 -13.56
C SER A 40 20.16 11.90 -12.42
N ILE A 41 19.65 11.84 -11.18
CA ILE A 41 20.29 12.49 -10.02
C ILE A 41 21.29 11.51 -9.39
N LEU A 42 20.82 10.29 -9.12
CA LEU A 42 21.58 9.22 -8.49
C LEU A 42 22.43 8.43 -9.49
N GLN A 43 22.16 8.56 -10.79
CA GLN A 43 22.87 7.87 -11.86
C GLN A 43 22.78 6.33 -11.72
N VAL A 44 21.57 5.83 -11.45
CA VAL A 44 21.28 4.40 -11.24
C VAL A 44 20.06 3.94 -12.04
N PRO A 45 19.98 2.64 -12.41
CA PRO A 45 18.77 2.07 -12.99
C PRO A 45 17.58 2.12 -12.03
N VAL A 46 16.38 2.29 -12.59
CA VAL A 46 15.09 2.20 -11.89
C VAL A 46 14.29 1.05 -12.49
N PHE A 47 14.03 0.02 -11.69
CA PHE A 47 13.27 -1.16 -12.09
C PHE A 47 11.82 -1.08 -11.62
N SER A 48 10.88 -0.98 -12.55
CA SER A 48 9.46 -1.18 -12.27
C SER A 48 9.14 -2.63 -11.87
N LEU A 49 8.49 -2.78 -10.71
CA LEU A 49 7.96 -4.04 -10.18
C LEU A 49 6.43 -4.13 -10.36
N TYR A 50 5.89 -3.44 -11.36
CA TYR A 50 4.45 -3.45 -11.68
C TYR A 50 4.14 -3.70 -13.17
N SER A 51 5.18 -3.80 -14.02
CA SER A 51 5.06 -4.15 -15.45
C SER A 51 5.29 -5.66 -15.68
N LYS A 52 6.14 -6.04 -16.64
CA LYS A 52 6.47 -7.41 -17.04
C LYS A 52 6.87 -8.32 -15.86
N THR A 53 7.45 -7.73 -14.82
CA THR A 53 7.88 -8.43 -13.62
C THR A 53 7.29 -7.75 -12.39
N ARG A 54 6.67 -8.55 -11.51
CA ARG A 54 6.18 -8.09 -10.19
C ARG A 54 7.07 -8.52 -9.03
N GLU A 55 8.20 -9.14 -9.37
CA GLU A 55 9.20 -9.67 -8.47
C GLU A 55 10.58 -9.32 -9.05
N PRO A 56 11.55 -8.84 -8.24
CA PRO A 56 12.89 -8.57 -8.72
C PRO A 56 13.54 -9.80 -9.36
N THR A 57 14.18 -9.63 -10.51
CA THR A 57 14.95 -10.72 -11.15
C THR A 57 16.32 -10.88 -10.50
N GLN A 58 16.97 -12.03 -10.73
CA GLN A 58 18.32 -12.27 -10.22
C GLN A 58 19.31 -11.21 -10.73
N GLU A 59 19.22 -10.83 -12.01
CA GLU A 59 20.10 -9.83 -12.61
C GLU A 59 19.94 -8.45 -11.96
N MET A 60 18.72 -8.09 -11.55
CA MET A 60 18.47 -6.85 -10.82
C MET A 60 19.07 -6.92 -9.40
N LEU A 61 18.94 -8.07 -8.73
CA LEU A 61 19.44 -8.28 -7.37
C LEU A 61 20.97 -8.44 -7.32
N ASP A 62 21.62 -8.84 -8.41
CA ASP A 62 23.08 -8.93 -8.51
C ASP A 62 23.77 -7.57 -8.43
N LEU A 63 23.03 -6.48 -8.65
CA LEU A 63 23.53 -5.10 -8.54
C LEU A 63 23.66 -4.62 -7.08
N ILE A 64 23.06 -5.32 -6.12
CA ILE A 64 22.94 -4.88 -4.72
C ILE A 64 23.32 -5.99 -3.74
N ASP A 65 23.80 -5.58 -2.57
CA ASP A 65 24.04 -6.48 -1.43
C ASP A 65 22.86 -6.51 -0.45
N VAL A 66 22.21 -5.35 -0.29
CA VAL A 66 21.10 -5.13 0.66
C VAL A 66 19.93 -4.47 -0.07
N PHE A 67 18.73 -4.98 0.14
CA PHE A 67 17.49 -4.40 -0.36
C PHE A 67 16.80 -3.60 0.75
N ILE A 68 16.61 -2.30 0.53
CA ILE A 68 15.92 -1.42 1.49
C ILE A 68 14.49 -1.17 1.00
N ILE A 69 13.50 -1.41 1.86
CA ILE A 69 12.09 -1.10 1.59
C ILE A 69 11.67 0.06 2.50
N ASP A 70 11.27 1.17 1.87
CA ASP A 70 10.74 2.37 2.52
C ASP A 70 9.47 2.83 1.81
N LEU A 71 8.34 2.18 2.12
CA LEU A 71 7.05 2.40 1.45
C LEU A 71 5.96 2.79 2.46
N GLN A 72 5.22 3.85 2.17
CA GLN A 72 4.05 4.24 2.94
C GLN A 72 2.82 3.48 2.41
N ASP A 73 2.36 2.49 3.17
CA ASP A 73 1.11 1.77 2.90
C ASP A 73 -0.11 2.52 3.48
N VAL A 74 -1.32 2.04 3.18
CA VAL A 74 -2.59 2.66 3.61
C VAL A 74 -3.39 1.81 4.61
N GLY A 75 -2.85 0.69 5.08
CA GLY A 75 -3.47 -0.15 6.11
C GLY A 75 -4.61 -1.03 5.60
N THR A 76 -4.67 -1.26 4.29
CA THR A 76 -5.76 -1.99 3.63
C THR A 76 -5.21 -3.11 2.76
N ARG A 77 -5.71 -4.35 2.93
CA ARG A 77 -5.19 -5.58 2.29
C ARG A 77 -5.05 -5.51 0.77
N VAL A 78 -5.95 -4.80 0.09
CA VAL A 78 -5.96 -4.73 -1.38
C VAL A 78 -5.01 -3.69 -1.95
N TYR A 79 -4.41 -2.86 -1.10
CA TYR A 79 -3.35 -1.95 -1.50
C TYR A 79 -2.06 -2.74 -1.75
N THR A 80 -1.51 -2.63 -2.96
CA THR A 80 -0.58 -3.66 -3.46
C THR A 80 0.85 -3.52 -2.97
N PHE A 81 1.18 -2.48 -2.19
CA PHE A 81 2.53 -2.28 -1.67
C PHE A 81 2.96 -3.43 -0.76
N SER A 82 2.05 -3.99 0.04
CA SER A 82 2.32 -5.22 0.80
C SER A 82 2.64 -6.42 -0.07
N SER A 83 2.01 -6.52 -1.23
CA SER A 83 2.23 -7.62 -2.18
C SER A 83 3.56 -7.45 -2.92
N THR A 84 3.91 -6.22 -3.31
CA THR A 84 5.24 -5.91 -3.85
C THR A 84 6.33 -6.23 -2.83
N MET A 85 6.14 -5.81 -1.57
CA MET A 85 7.05 -6.15 -0.47
C MET A 85 7.22 -7.67 -0.32
N LEU A 86 6.12 -8.43 -0.30
CA LEU A 86 6.18 -9.89 -0.21
C LEU A 86 6.98 -10.52 -1.35
N ASN A 87 6.79 -10.04 -2.58
CA ASN A 87 7.54 -10.52 -3.73
C ASN A 87 9.04 -10.18 -3.60
N CYS A 88 9.39 -8.98 -3.13
CA CYS A 88 10.77 -8.63 -2.84
C CYS A 88 11.39 -9.54 -1.77
N LEU A 89 10.67 -9.86 -0.69
CA LEU A 89 11.15 -10.80 0.34
C LEU A 89 11.41 -12.19 -0.24
N ARG A 90 10.50 -12.70 -1.09
CA ARG A 90 10.68 -13.99 -1.77
C ARG A 90 11.90 -14.00 -2.67
N ALA A 91 12.09 -12.95 -3.48
CA ALA A 91 13.23 -12.86 -4.38
C ALA A 91 14.55 -12.77 -3.59
N CYS A 92 14.61 -11.89 -2.58
CA CYS A 92 15.80 -11.69 -1.77
C CYS A 92 16.15 -12.95 -0.97
N ALA A 93 15.17 -13.68 -0.43
CA ALA A 93 15.41 -14.95 0.23
C ALA A 93 16.06 -15.99 -0.70
N ARG A 94 15.55 -16.13 -1.94
CA ARG A 94 16.14 -17.04 -2.93
C ARG A 94 17.53 -16.63 -3.38
N SER A 95 17.79 -15.34 -3.49
CA SER A 95 19.07 -14.79 -3.93
C SER A 95 20.07 -14.54 -2.79
N GLY A 96 19.72 -14.90 -1.55
CA GLY A 96 20.58 -14.69 -0.37
C GLY A 96 20.86 -13.22 -0.06
N LYS A 97 19.94 -12.31 -0.41
CA LYS A 97 20.07 -10.87 -0.17
C LYS A 97 19.41 -10.51 1.16
N ARG A 98 20.07 -9.68 1.95
CA ARG A 98 19.50 -9.09 3.18
C ARG A 98 18.47 -8.04 2.82
N VAL A 99 17.36 -8.02 3.56
CA VAL A 99 16.30 -7.00 3.43
C VAL A 99 16.23 -6.17 4.70
N ILE A 100 16.17 -4.85 4.54
CA ILE A 100 15.93 -3.89 5.62
C ILE A 100 14.62 -3.17 5.34
N ILE A 101 13.66 -3.26 6.27
CA ILE A 101 12.43 -2.46 6.23
C ILE A 101 12.63 -1.22 7.09
N LEU A 102 12.49 -0.04 6.50
CA LEU A 102 12.31 1.21 7.25
C LEU A 102 10.82 1.32 7.56
N ASP A 103 10.43 0.98 8.79
CA ASP A 103 9.03 0.85 9.13
C ASP A 103 8.30 2.20 9.09
N ARG A 104 7.00 2.16 8.80
CA ARG A 104 6.15 3.35 8.66
C ARG A 104 4.80 3.19 9.36
N PRO A 105 4.15 4.30 9.76
CA PRO A 105 2.86 4.23 10.44
C PRO A 105 1.83 3.57 9.54
N ASN A 106 1.02 2.67 10.10
CA ASN A 106 -0.26 2.34 9.50
C ASN A 106 -1.19 3.55 9.72
N PRO A 107 -1.69 4.23 8.66
CA PRO A 107 -2.51 5.43 8.84
C PRO A 107 -3.85 5.17 9.53
N LEU A 108 -4.27 3.91 9.59
CA LEU A 108 -5.50 3.44 10.25
C LEU A 108 -5.27 2.95 11.69
N GLY A 109 -4.05 3.14 12.21
CA GLY A 109 -3.61 2.58 13.47
C GLY A 109 -3.41 1.07 13.41
N GLY A 110 -3.15 0.49 14.58
CA GLY A 110 -2.94 -0.94 14.79
C GLY A 110 -3.89 -1.58 15.81
N GLU A 111 -4.86 -0.85 16.36
CA GLU A 111 -5.79 -1.42 17.35
C GLU A 111 -7.02 -2.06 16.71
N ILE A 112 -7.54 -1.44 15.64
CA ILE A 112 -8.77 -1.90 14.99
C ILE A 112 -8.43 -2.82 13.83
N VAL A 113 -9.06 -3.99 13.82
CA VAL A 113 -8.96 -5.01 12.79
C VAL A 113 -10.38 -5.36 12.33
N GLU A 114 -10.63 -5.23 11.03
CA GLU A 114 -11.99 -5.33 10.47
C GLU A 114 -12.03 -6.14 9.17
N GLY A 115 -13.17 -6.79 8.93
CA GLY A 115 -13.45 -7.58 7.74
C GLY A 115 -13.06 -9.06 7.86
N ASN A 116 -13.51 -9.85 6.89
CA ASN A 116 -13.23 -11.29 6.86
C ASN A 116 -11.77 -11.59 6.49
N LEU A 117 -11.27 -12.71 7.00
CA LEU A 117 -10.04 -13.31 6.51
C LEU A 117 -10.20 -13.71 5.04
N LEU A 118 -9.16 -13.47 4.23
CA LEU A 118 -9.15 -13.90 2.85
C LEU A 118 -8.97 -15.41 2.77
N ARG A 119 -9.86 -16.08 2.04
CA ARG A 119 -9.77 -17.52 1.79
C ARG A 119 -8.59 -17.82 0.84
N PRO A 120 -7.83 -18.91 1.05
CA PRO A 120 -6.68 -19.25 0.22
C PRO A 120 -6.95 -19.34 -1.28
N GLU A 121 -8.14 -19.78 -1.68
CA GLU A 121 -8.53 -19.92 -3.09
C GLU A 121 -8.70 -18.57 -3.80
N LEU A 122 -8.77 -17.47 -3.03
CA LEU A 122 -8.90 -16.10 -3.51
C LEU A 122 -7.57 -15.33 -3.46
N TYR A 123 -6.45 -15.99 -3.14
CA TYR A 123 -5.16 -15.33 -3.10
C TYR A 123 -4.77 -14.80 -4.48
N SER A 124 -4.33 -13.54 -4.48
CA SER A 124 -3.94 -12.81 -5.70
C SER A 124 -3.00 -11.67 -5.35
N PHE A 125 -2.61 -10.85 -6.34
CA PHE A 125 -1.75 -9.69 -6.10
C PHE A 125 -2.42 -8.61 -5.23
N VAL A 126 -3.75 -8.53 -5.19
CA VAL A 126 -4.51 -7.62 -4.31
C VAL A 126 -4.95 -8.31 -3.01
N GLY A 127 -4.34 -9.44 -2.68
CA GLY A 127 -4.69 -10.21 -1.49
C GLY A 127 -3.77 -11.42 -1.35
N PRO A 128 -2.51 -11.22 -0.94
CA PRO A 128 -1.51 -12.28 -1.05
C PRO A 128 -1.53 -13.27 0.13
N PHE A 129 -2.31 -12.99 1.17
CA PHE A 129 -2.29 -13.75 2.42
C PHE A 129 -3.62 -13.64 3.18
N SER A 130 -3.87 -14.54 4.14
CA SER A 130 -5.07 -14.52 4.99
C SER A 130 -4.97 -13.41 6.05
N ILE A 131 -5.26 -12.18 5.65
CA ILE A 131 -5.43 -11.03 6.55
C ILE A 131 -6.80 -10.38 6.33
N PRO A 132 -7.36 -9.69 7.34
CA PRO A 132 -8.57 -8.88 7.21
C PRO A 132 -8.39 -7.71 6.23
N ILE A 133 -9.48 -7.09 5.76
CA ILE A 133 -9.40 -5.95 4.82
C ILE A 133 -8.69 -4.77 5.48
N ARG A 134 -9.00 -4.48 6.75
CA ARG A 134 -8.23 -3.59 7.61
C ARG A 134 -7.43 -4.43 8.59
N HIS A 135 -6.14 -4.56 8.33
CA HIS A 135 -5.30 -5.56 9.00
C HIS A 135 -4.62 -5.04 10.29
N GLY A 136 -4.51 -3.72 10.48
CA GLY A 136 -3.93 -3.13 11.69
C GLY A 136 -2.44 -3.43 11.90
N LEU A 137 -1.67 -3.66 10.84
CA LEU A 137 -0.23 -3.94 10.92
C LEU A 137 0.55 -2.83 10.23
N THR A 138 1.73 -2.49 10.74
CA THR A 138 2.71 -1.71 9.97
C THR A 138 3.29 -2.55 8.82
N ILE A 139 4.00 -1.92 7.88
CA ILE A 139 4.65 -2.66 6.80
C ILE A 139 5.76 -3.57 7.33
N GLY A 140 6.48 -3.15 8.37
CA GLY A 140 7.48 -3.96 9.08
C GLY A 140 6.86 -5.15 9.81
N GLU A 141 5.77 -4.95 10.54
CA GLU A 141 5.02 -6.04 11.19
C GLU A 141 4.49 -7.04 10.15
N MET A 142 4.02 -6.55 9.00
CA MET A 142 3.56 -7.41 7.91
C MET A 142 4.71 -8.18 7.25
N ALA A 143 5.88 -7.58 7.07
CA ALA A 143 7.08 -8.26 6.57
C ALA A 143 7.48 -9.43 7.47
N LEU A 144 7.49 -9.21 8.79
CA LEU A 144 7.78 -10.25 9.79
C LEU A 144 6.74 -11.38 9.74
N LEU A 145 5.45 -11.02 9.68
CA LEU A 145 4.36 -12.00 9.56
C LEU A 145 4.55 -12.88 8.32
N PHE A 146 4.83 -12.28 7.16
CA PHE A 146 5.04 -13.03 5.92
C PHE A 146 6.29 -13.89 5.97
N ASN A 147 7.41 -13.37 6.47
CA ASN A 147 8.67 -14.13 6.56
C ASN A 147 8.50 -15.39 7.43
N ASP A 148 7.79 -15.27 8.56
CA ASP A 148 7.48 -16.38 9.47
C ASP A 148 6.43 -17.34 8.87
N LYS A 149 5.23 -16.86 8.57
CA LYS A 149 4.09 -17.74 8.21
C LYS A 149 4.23 -18.41 6.85
N LEU A 150 5.02 -17.83 5.95
CA LEU A 150 5.31 -18.43 4.65
C LEU A 150 6.66 -19.16 4.62
N ASN A 151 7.38 -19.22 5.76
CA ASN A 151 8.72 -19.82 5.86
C ASN A 151 9.66 -19.33 4.76
N LEU A 152 9.70 -18.01 4.51
CA LEU A 152 10.48 -17.48 3.38
C LEU A 152 11.98 -17.62 3.61
N GLY A 153 12.43 -17.52 4.87
CA GLY A 153 13.85 -17.61 5.21
C GLY A 153 14.67 -16.41 4.74
N CYS A 154 14.04 -15.25 4.57
CA CYS A 154 14.74 -14.01 4.22
C CYS A 154 15.51 -13.49 5.44
N GLU A 155 16.77 -13.07 5.25
CA GLU A 155 17.52 -12.31 6.25
C GLU A 155 16.90 -10.91 6.35
N LEU A 156 15.93 -10.78 7.25
CA LEU A 156 15.08 -9.61 7.38
C LEU A 156 15.40 -8.84 8.67
N GLU A 157 15.67 -7.54 8.51
CA GLU A 157 15.73 -6.58 9.61
C GLU A 157 14.63 -5.55 9.45
N VAL A 158 13.93 -5.24 10.54
CA VAL A 158 12.98 -4.13 10.59
C VAL A 158 13.56 -3.08 11.50
N ILE A 159 13.68 -1.85 10.99
CA ILE A 159 14.03 -0.67 11.79
C ILE A 159 12.70 -0.06 12.27
N PRO A 160 12.32 -0.27 13.54
CA PRO A 160 11.03 0.19 14.04
C PRO A 160 11.02 1.72 14.19
N MET A 161 9.84 2.30 14.07
CA MET A 161 9.65 3.72 14.39
C MET A 161 9.81 3.97 15.89
N GLU A 162 10.31 5.14 16.24
CA GLU A 162 10.25 5.66 17.61
C GLU A 162 8.95 6.45 17.82
N GLY A 163 8.33 6.29 18.99
CA GLY A 163 7.18 7.07 19.41
C GLY A 163 5.81 6.65 18.86
N TRP A 164 5.74 5.94 17.72
CA TRP A 164 4.46 5.44 17.20
C TRP A 164 3.79 4.48 18.19
N LYS A 165 2.46 4.62 18.35
CA LYS A 165 1.61 3.76 19.18
C LYS A 165 0.45 3.26 18.35
N ARG A 166 -0.03 2.05 18.66
CA ARG A 166 -1.08 1.39 17.88
C ARG A 166 -2.41 2.17 17.81
N HIS A 167 -2.74 3.00 18.81
CA HIS A 167 -3.93 3.85 18.75
C HIS A 167 -3.79 5.05 17.81
N MET A 168 -2.56 5.41 17.39
CA MET A 168 -2.35 6.59 16.54
C MET A 168 -2.90 6.35 15.15
N LEU A 169 -3.83 7.20 14.73
CA LEU A 169 -4.16 7.40 13.33
C LEU A 169 -3.13 8.35 12.70
N TRP A 170 -3.16 8.49 11.37
CA TRP A 170 -2.20 9.36 10.68
C TRP A 170 -2.13 10.79 11.25
N LYS A 171 -3.29 11.37 11.58
CA LYS A 171 -3.41 12.72 12.16
C LYS A 171 -2.64 12.89 13.48
N ASP A 172 -2.47 11.81 14.24
CA ASP A 172 -1.82 11.84 15.56
C ASP A 172 -0.29 11.77 15.44
N THR A 173 0.23 11.39 14.27
CA THR A 173 1.67 11.25 14.02
C THR A 173 2.40 12.58 13.85
N GLY A 174 1.68 13.66 13.49
CA GLY A 174 2.26 14.94 13.11
C GLY A 174 3.01 14.93 11.77
N LEU A 175 3.00 13.81 11.03
CA LEU A 175 3.71 13.67 9.76
C LEU A 175 2.90 14.24 8.59
N ARG A 176 3.62 14.76 7.60
CA ARG A 176 3.03 15.21 6.33
C ARG A 176 2.57 14.02 5.51
N TRP A 177 1.31 14.04 5.06
CA TRP A 177 0.82 13.09 4.05
C TRP A 177 1.43 13.40 2.69
N ILE A 178 2.13 12.43 2.14
CA ILE A 178 2.53 12.41 0.73
C ILE A 178 1.67 11.34 0.09
N MET A 179 0.92 11.72 -0.95
CA MET A 179 -0.06 10.85 -1.59
C MET A 179 0.64 9.58 -2.10
N PRO A 180 0.36 8.39 -1.54
CA PRO A 180 1.03 7.16 -1.97
C PRO A 180 0.52 6.70 -3.35
N SER A 181 -0.66 7.14 -3.76
CA SER A 181 -1.17 7.05 -5.13
C SER A 181 -2.07 8.23 -5.47
N PRO A 182 -2.34 8.51 -6.77
CA PRO A 182 -3.13 9.69 -7.17
C PRO A 182 -4.56 9.72 -6.64
N ASN A 183 -5.17 8.54 -6.40
CA ASN A 183 -6.51 8.43 -5.82
C ASN A 183 -6.47 8.22 -4.28
N MET A 184 -5.32 8.45 -3.66
CA MET A 184 -5.14 8.48 -2.22
C MET A 184 -4.64 9.86 -1.75
N PRO A 185 -5.39 10.95 -2.04
CA PRO A 185 -4.90 12.30 -1.89
C PRO A 185 -4.76 12.76 -0.44
N HIS A 186 -5.56 12.20 0.47
CA HIS A 186 -5.63 12.63 1.86
C HIS A 186 -5.60 11.43 2.83
N PRO A 187 -5.15 11.63 4.08
CA PRO A 187 -5.26 10.62 5.12
C PRO A 187 -6.72 10.17 5.36
N ASP A 188 -7.66 11.10 5.23
CA ASP A 188 -9.10 10.80 5.39
C ASP A 188 -9.60 9.84 4.31
N THR A 189 -9.04 9.92 3.10
CA THR A 189 -9.30 8.93 2.04
C THR A 189 -8.88 7.53 2.48
N ALA A 190 -7.73 7.39 3.14
CA ALA A 190 -7.26 6.10 3.65
C ALA A 190 -8.21 5.53 4.71
N ILE A 191 -8.80 6.38 5.57
CA ILE A 191 -9.74 5.97 6.63
C ILE A 191 -10.94 5.22 6.07
N VAL A 192 -11.52 5.72 4.97
CA VAL A 192 -12.72 5.13 4.37
C VAL A 192 -12.40 4.04 3.33
N TYR A 193 -11.17 4.01 2.82
CA TYR A 193 -10.73 3.11 1.76
C TYR A 193 -11.03 1.61 2.01
N PRO A 194 -10.82 1.02 3.22
CA PRO A 194 -11.13 -0.40 3.45
C PRO A 194 -12.57 -0.80 3.12
N GLY A 195 -13.54 0.09 3.35
CA GLY A 195 -14.95 -0.16 3.02
C GLY A 195 -15.28 0.24 1.58
N GLN A 196 -14.70 1.33 1.09
CA GLN A 196 -15.07 1.95 -0.17
C GLN A 196 -14.43 1.27 -1.39
N VAL A 197 -13.25 0.66 -1.21
CA VAL A 197 -12.60 -0.10 -2.29
C VAL A 197 -13.41 -1.33 -2.74
N LEU A 198 -14.34 -1.81 -1.92
CA LEU A 198 -15.19 -2.95 -2.26
C LEU A 198 -16.08 -2.66 -3.48
N TRP A 199 -16.39 -1.40 -3.74
CA TRP A 199 -17.16 -1.00 -4.93
C TRP A 199 -16.43 -1.27 -6.24
N GLU A 200 -15.10 -1.36 -6.26
CA GLU A 200 -14.32 -1.71 -7.46
C GLU A 200 -14.70 -3.12 -8.00
N GLY A 201 -15.30 -3.97 -7.17
CA GLY A 201 -15.87 -5.26 -7.57
C GLY A 201 -17.31 -5.19 -8.10
N THR A 202 -17.87 -3.99 -8.28
CA THR A 202 -19.28 -3.75 -8.64
C THR A 202 -19.40 -2.71 -9.77
N ASN A 203 -20.63 -2.32 -10.13
CA ASN A 203 -20.91 -1.24 -11.08
C ASN A 203 -21.20 0.11 -10.40
N VAL A 204 -20.86 0.24 -9.12
CA VAL A 204 -21.01 1.46 -8.33
C VAL A 204 -19.71 2.24 -8.43
N SER A 205 -19.79 3.53 -8.75
CA SER A 205 -18.62 4.41 -8.70
C SER A 205 -18.22 4.62 -7.25
N GLU A 206 -16.93 4.47 -6.98
CA GLU A 206 -16.27 4.79 -5.71
C GLU A 206 -15.68 6.22 -5.71
N GLY A 207 -16.19 7.10 -6.58
CA GLY A 207 -15.80 8.51 -6.60
C GLY A 207 -14.48 8.82 -7.30
N ARG A 208 -13.77 7.82 -7.86
CA ARG A 208 -12.63 8.07 -8.77
C ARG A 208 -13.08 8.92 -9.96
N GLY A 209 -12.22 9.84 -10.39
CA GLY A 209 -12.55 10.86 -11.41
C GLY A 209 -13.15 12.15 -10.83
N THR A 210 -13.43 12.19 -9.52
CA THR A 210 -13.80 13.41 -8.79
C THR A 210 -12.61 13.96 -8.00
N CYS A 211 -12.80 15.07 -7.27
CA CYS A 211 -11.81 15.61 -6.33
C CYS A 211 -11.79 14.89 -4.96
N ARG A 212 -12.65 13.87 -4.76
CA ARG A 212 -12.84 13.16 -3.49
C ARG A 212 -13.01 11.64 -3.73
N PRO A 213 -11.98 10.95 -4.28
CA PRO A 213 -12.05 9.50 -4.48
C PRO A 213 -12.27 8.78 -3.15
N PHE A 214 -13.05 7.71 -3.17
CA PHE A 214 -13.48 6.88 -2.03
C PHE A 214 -14.30 7.57 -0.94
N GLU A 215 -14.27 8.89 -0.83
CA GLU A 215 -15.17 9.65 0.06
C GLU A 215 -16.58 9.81 -0.54
N LEU A 216 -16.74 9.51 -1.82
CA LEU A 216 -18.00 9.51 -2.55
C LEU A 216 -18.28 8.12 -3.11
N PHE A 217 -19.56 7.75 -3.18
CA PHE A 217 -19.99 6.58 -3.94
C PHE A 217 -21.36 6.81 -4.56
N GLY A 218 -21.63 6.18 -5.70
CA GLY A 218 -22.86 6.44 -6.42
C GLY A 218 -23.03 5.64 -7.70
N SER A 219 -24.27 5.61 -8.18
CA SER A 219 -24.64 4.99 -9.44
C SER A 219 -25.82 5.76 -10.04
N PRO A 220 -25.91 5.92 -11.37
CA PRO A 220 -27.08 6.55 -12.01
C PRO A 220 -28.39 5.82 -11.74
N TYR A 221 -28.33 4.59 -11.21
CA TYR A 221 -29.49 3.77 -10.86
C TYR A 221 -29.91 3.89 -9.38
N PHE A 222 -29.20 4.68 -8.56
CA PHE A 222 -29.52 4.82 -7.14
C PHE A 222 -30.72 5.74 -6.92
N ASN A 223 -31.69 5.26 -6.14
CA ASN A 223 -32.68 6.11 -5.49
C ASN A 223 -32.22 6.36 -4.05
N THR A 224 -31.47 7.45 -3.86
CA THR A 224 -30.90 7.89 -2.59
C THR A 224 -31.94 7.99 -1.48
N LYS A 225 -33.15 8.47 -1.78
CA LYS A 225 -34.25 8.57 -0.80
C LYS A 225 -34.71 7.21 -0.30
N GLU A 226 -34.87 6.25 -1.20
CA GLU A 226 -35.25 4.88 -0.81
C GLU A 226 -34.12 4.18 -0.05
N ILE A 227 -32.87 4.37 -0.46
CA ILE A 227 -31.70 3.84 0.26
C ILE A 227 -31.66 4.38 1.69
N LEU A 228 -31.78 5.70 1.87
CA LEU A 228 -31.80 6.34 3.20
C LEU A 228 -33.00 5.92 4.05
N ARG A 229 -34.13 5.55 3.43
CA ARG A 229 -35.33 5.05 4.13
C ARG A 229 -35.13 3.66 4.72
N VAL A 230 -34.35 2.80 4.05
CA VAL A 230 -34.17 1.39 4.45
C VAL A 230 -32.87 1.12 5.21
N LEU A 231 -31.92 2.06 5.17
CA LEU A 231 -30.67 1.96 5.92
C LEU A 231 -30.94 1.94 7.43
N ASP A 232 -30.34 0.96 8.09
CA ASP A 232 -30.35 0.89 9.55
C ASP A 232 -29.57 2.07 10.13
N LYS A 233 -30.14 2.73 11.14
CA LYS A 233 -29.47 3.81 11.87
C LYS A 233 -28.19 3.32 12.56
N GLU A 234 -28.17 2.06 12.99
CA GLU A 234 -26.96 1.46 13.57
C GLU A 234 -25.85 1.29 12.53
N ALA A 235 -26.21 1.01 11.27
CA ALA A 235 -25.24 0.95 10.16
C ALA A 235 -24.61 2.31 9.84
N LEU A 236 -25.21 3.40 10.32
CA LEU A 236 -24.70 4.77 10.19
C LEU A 236 -23.97 5.27 11.45
N ALA A 237 -23.76 4.41 12.46
CA ALA A 237 -23.03 4.81 13.67
C ALA A 237 -21.61 5.27 13.32
N GLY A 238 -21.31 6.54 13.61
CA GLY A 238 -20.01 7.15 13.30
C GLY A 238 -19.85 7.70 11.88
N CYS A 239 -20.88 7.67 11.04
CA CYS A 239 -20.87 8.31 9.73
C CYS A 239 -22.15 9.11 9.45
N HIS A 240 -22.09 9.98 8.44
CA HIS A 240 -23.24 10.72 7.94
C HIS A 240 -23.24 10.64 6.42
N LEU A 241 -24.33 10.15 5.84
CA LEU A 241 -24.52 10.15 4.40
C LEU A 241 -25.17 11.45 3.97
N GLN A 242 -24.47 12.22 3.16
CA GLN A 242 -24.97 13.42 2.52
C GLN A 242 -25.27 13.11 1.05
N GLU A 243 -26.49 13.44 0.60
CA GLU A 243 -26.84 13.33 -0.80
C GLU A 243 -26.02 14.31 -1.64
N PHE A 244 -25.44 13.81 -2.73
CA PHE A 244 -24.60 14.57 -3.64
C PHE A 244 -24.72 14.00 -5.05
N SER A 245 -24.56 14.86 -6.06
CA SER A 245 -24.54 14.48 -7.47
C SER A 245 -23.17 14.78 -8.05
N PHE A 246 -22.57 13.80 -8.73
CA PHE A 246 -21.24 13.88 -9.33
C PHE A 246 -21.18 13.09 -10.63
#